data_AF-A0A521AZE5-F1
#
_entry.id   AF-A0A521AZE5-F1
#
_cell.length_a   1.000
_cell.length_b   1.000
_cell.length_c   1.000
_cell.angle_alpha   90.00
_cell.angle_beta   90.00
_cell.angle_gamma   90.00
#
_symmetry.space_group_name_H-M   'P 1'
#
loop_
_entity.id
_entity.type
_entity.pdbx_description
1 polymer ?
#
loop_
_entity_poly.entity_id
_entity_poly.type
_entity_poly.pdbx_seq_one_letter_code
_entity_poly.pdbx_strand_id
1 'polypeptide(L)'
;MYEGMIISYEVRPLLGIKTAWVTEITHIKDKKFFVDEQRIGPYRMWHHEHHIEKVANGVKMTDIVTYQPPFGLLGALTNKLVIRKKLQQIFDYRRQALTQQFTSQHRAARTKPGLPS
;
A
#
# COMPACT_ATOMS: atom_id res chain seq x y z
N MET A 1 10.23 -8.93 6.39
CA MET A 1 8.81 -9.05 6.76
C MET A 1 8.53 -10.53 6.99
N TYR A 2 7.68 -10.88 7.96
CA TYR A 2 7.37 -12.26 8.35
C TYR A 2 5.92 -12.34 8.88
N GLU A 3 5.31 -13.52 8.92
CA GLU A 3 3.95 -13.71 9.43
C GLU A 3 3.87 -13.44 10.94
N GLY A 4 2.84 -12.73 11.38
CA GLY A 4 2.70 -12.25 12.76
C GLY A 4 3.49 -10.97 13.07
N MET A 5 4.23 -10.41 12.10
CA MET A 5 4.92 -9.12 12.28
C MET A 5 3.90 -8.00 12.54
N ILE A 6 4.06 -7.29 13.65
CA ILE A 6 3.24 -6.12 13.99
C ILE A 6 3.95 -4.84 13.56
N ILE A 7 3.21 -3.97 12.87
CA ILE A 7 3.69 -2.66 12.42
C ILE A 7 2.75 -1.60 13.02
N SER A 8 3.32 -0.64 13.74
CA SER A 8 2.56 0.43 14.41
C SER A 8 3.09 1.80 14.01
N TYR A 9 2.21 2.69 13.56
CA TYR A 9 2.53 4.07 13.22
C TYR A 9 1.32 4.99 13.41
N GLU A 10 1.55 6.30 13.39
CA GLU A 10 0.47 7.31 13.47
C GLU A 10 0.03 7.76 12.08
N VAL A 11 -1.28 7.88 11.88
CA VAL A 11 -1.89 8.46 10.68
C VAL A 11 -2.82 9.61 11.04
N ARG A 12 -3.18 10.42 10.05
CA ARG A 12 -4.16 11.52 10.21
C ARG A 12 -5.24 11.45 9.12
N PRO A 13 -6.14 10.44 9.17
CA PRO A 13 -7.07 10.16 8.08
C PRO A 13 -8.19 11.22 7.97
N LEU A 14 -8.57 11.83 9.09
CA LEU A 14 -9.69 12.77 9.19
C LEU A 14 -9.30 13.99 10.03
N LEU A 15 -9.55 15.20 9.49
CA LEU A 15 -9.47 16.49 10.19
C LEU A 15 -8.17 16.75 10.98
N GLY A 16 -7.05 16.13 10.56
CA GLY A 16 -5.75 16.29 11.24
C GLY A 16 -5.64 15.57 12.59
N ILE A 17 -6.66 14.82 13.01
CA ILE A 17 -6.67 14.06 14.26
C ILE A 17 -5.71 12.87 14.11
N LYS A 18 -4.78 12.75 15.05
CA LYS A 18 -3.86 11.62 15.13
C LYS A 18 -4.63 10.35 15.47
N THR A 19 -4.35 9.27 14.74
CA THR A 19 -4.94 7.96 14.96
C THR A 19 -3.83 6.92 14.88
N ALA A 20 -3.76 6.04 15.87
CA ALA A 20 -2.85 4.91 15.82
C ALA A 20 -3.32 3.94 14.72
N TRP A 21 -2.37 3.44 13.94
CA TRP A 21 -2.58 2.42 12.95
C TRP A 21 -1.64 1.26 13.25
N VAL A 22 -2.22 0.15 13.70
CA VAL A 22 -1.50 -1.08 14.01
C VAL A 22 -1.98 -2.16 13.07
N THR A 23 -1.07 -2.71 12.27
CA THR A 23 -1.33 -3.84 11.37
C THR A 23 -0.51 -5.05 11.75
N GLU A 24 -1.03 -6.21 11.37
CA GLU A 24 -0.29 -7.46 11.38
C GLU A 24 -0.11 -7.96 9.95
N ILE A 25 1.07 -8.48 9.64
CA ILE A 25 1.30 -9.25 8.42
C ILE A 25 0.79 -10.67 8.65
N THR A 26 -0.38 -10.99 8.09
CA THR A 26 -1.04 -12.27 8.37
C THR A 26 -0.62 -13.38 7.42
N HIS A 27 -0.23 -13.02 6.19
CA HIS A 27 0.23 -13.98 5.19
C HIS A 27 1.40 -13.38 4.42
N ILE A 28 2.39 -14.21 4.09
CA ILE A 28 3.47 -13.80 3.21
C ILE A 28 3.99 -14.95 2.35
N LYS A 29 4.25 -14.64 1.09
CA LYS A 29 5.02 -15.49 0.19
C LYS A 29 6.12 -14.65 -0.43
N ASP A 30 7.37 -15.04 -0.14
CA ASP A 30 8.55 -14.25 -0.53
C ASP A 30 8.49 -13.85 -2.01
N LYS A 31 8.69 -12.55 -2.25
CA LYS A 31 8.68 -11.89 -3.57
C LYS A 31 7.41 -12.11 -4.42
N LYS A 32 6.32 -12.58 -3.83
CA LYS A 32 5.06 -12.87 -4.55
C LYS A 32 3.88 -12.11 -3.99
N PHE A 33 3.60 -12.22 -2.70
CA PHE A 33 2.52 -11.45 -2.09
C PHE A 33 2.67 -11.36 -0.58
N PHE A 34 1.98 -10.40 0.02
CA PHE A 34 1.75 -10.36 1.46
C PHE A 34 0.40 -9.71 1.78
N VAL A 35 -0.12 -10.00 2.96
CA VAL A 35 -1.39 -9.44 3.45
C VAL A 35 -1.14 -8.71 4.75
N ASP A 36 -1.61 -7.46 4.84
CA ASP A 36 -1.71 -6.72 6.09
C ASP A 36 -3.16 -6.57 6.53
N GLU A 37 -3.40 -6.85 7.81
CA GLU A 37 -4.71 -6.65 8.45
C GLU A 37 -4.60 -5.66 9.59
N GLN A 38 -5.57 -4.75 9.69
CA GLN A 38 -5.61 -3.81 10.80
C GLN A 38 -6.01 -4.54 12.09
N ARG A 39 -5.20 -4.36 13.13
CA ARG A 39 -5.50 -4.74 14.52
C ARG A 39 -6.08 -3.57 15.31
N ILE A 40 -5.54 -2.36 15.12
CA ILE A 40 -6.04 -1.12 15.72
C ILE A 40 -6.05 -0.04 14.64
N GLY A 41 -7.18 0.66 14.46
CA GLY A 41 -7.26 1.77 13.52
C GLY A 41 -8.68 2.27 13.27
N PRO A 42 -8.85 3.21 12.32
CA PRO A 42 -10.11 3.91 12.07
C PRO A 42 -11.15 3.07 11.33
N TYR A 43 -10.78 1.92 10.74
CA TYR A 43 -11.71 1.05 10.05
C TYR A 43 -12.26 -0.03 10.99
N ARG A 44 -13.48 -0.52 10.72
CA ARG A 44 -14.02 -1.70 11.42
C ARG A 44 -13.34 -2.98 10.96
N MET A 45 -12.94 -3.00 9.69
CA MET A 45 -12.20 -4.08 9.06
C MET A 45 -11.33 -3.47 7.97
N TRP A 46 -10.10 -3.95 7.88
CA TRP A 46 -9.17 -3.62 6.82
C TRP A 46 -8.34 -4.87 6.53
N HIS A 47 -8.40 -5.30 5.29
CA HIS A 47 -7.64 -6.42 4.75
C HIS A 47 -7.06 -5.98 3.42
N HIS A 48 -5.75 -5.94 3.36
CA HIS A 48 -5.02 -5.38 2.23
C HIS A 48 -4.01 -6.39 1.71
N GLU A 49 -4.25 -6.81 0.48
CA GLU A 49 -3.38 -7.74 -0.23
C GLU A 49 -2.47 -6.97 -1.16
N HIS A 50 -1.18 -7.28 -1.10
CA HIS A 50 -0.17 -6.75 -2.00
C HIS A 50 0.35 -7.89 -2.85
N HIS A 51 0.01 -7.89 -4.13
CA HIS A 51 0.50 -8.86 -5.10
C HIS A 51 1.63 -8.26 -5.91
N ILE A 52 2.72 -9.01 -6.06
CA ILE A 52 3.96 -8.58 -6.69
C ILE A 52 4.31 -9.57 -7.80
N GLU A 53 4.41 -9.05 -9.02
CA GLU A 53 4.72 -9.84 -10.20
C GLU A 53 5.91 -9.22 -10.95
N LYS A 54 6.88 -10.05 -11.34
CA LYS A 54 7.95 -9.63 -12.24
C LYS A 54 7.42 -9.55 -13.67
N VAL A 55 7.60 -8.41 -14.33
CA VAL A 55 7.24 -8.19 -15.74
C VAL A 55 8.48 -7.82 -16.54
N ALA A 56 8.40 -7.86 -17.88
CA ALA A 56 9.56 -7.68 -18.77
C ALA A 56 10.41 -6.44 -18.45
N ASN A 57 9.78 -5.33 -18.05
CA ASN A 57 10.44 -4.04 -17.79
C ASN A 57 10.38 -3.59 -16.32
N GLY A 58 10.18 -4.51 -15.37
CA GLY A 58 10.20 -4.18 -13.95
C GLY A 58 9.31 -5.06 -13.10
N VAL A 59 8.59 -4.46 -12.17
CA VAL A 59 7.69 -5.13 -11.24
C VAL A 59 6.31 -4.48 -11.35
N LYS A 60 5.28 -5.31 -11.46
CA LYS A 60 3.88 -4.90 -11.33
C LYS A 60 3.45 -5.18 -9.89
N MET A 61 3.00 -4.14 -9.21
CA MET A 61 2.35 -4.25 -7.90
C MET A 61 0.85 -4.08 -8.09
N THR A 62 0.06 -4.98 -7.51
CA THR A 62 -1.40 -4.94 -7.51
C THR A 62 -1.88 -4.96 -6.06
N ASP A 63 -2.51 -3.87 -5.65
CA ASP A 63 -3.08 -3.71 -4.31
C ASP A 63 -4.59 -4.01 -4.36
N ILE A 64 -5.05 -4.92 -3.50
CA ILE A 64 -6.48 -5.24 -3.32
C ILE A 64 -6.86 -4.87 -1.89
N VAL A 65 -7.71 -3.86 -1.73
CA VAL A 65 -8.16 -3.38 -0.41
C VAL A 65 -9.61 -3.75 -0.19
N THR A 66 -9.86 -4.61 0.79
CA THR A 66 -11.17 -4.87 1.36
C THR A 66 -11.29 -4.14 2.68
N TYR A 67 -12.32 -3.30 2.84
CA TYR A 67 -12.48 -2.51 4.06
C TYR A 67 -13.95 -2.31 4.43
N GLN A 68 -14.18 -2.13 5.73
CA GLN A 68 -15.46 -1.71 6.27
C GLN A 68 -15.31 -0.34 6.99
N PRO A 69 -16.05 0.70 6.56
CA PRO A 69 -15.96 2.02 7.17
C PRO A 69 -16.48 2.03 8.62
N PRO A 70 -16.05 3.00 9.43
CA PRO A 70 -16.61 3.23 10.77
C PRO A 70 -18.06 3.78 10.68
N PHE A 71 -18.81 3.65 11.78
CA PHE A 71 -20.13 4.28 12.03
C PHE A 71 -21.38 3.73 11.29
N GLY A 72 -21.36 2.52 10.72
CA GLY A 72 -22.58 1.82 10.27
C GLY A 72 -23.26 2.40 9.02
N LEU A 73 -24.49 1.95 8.70
CA LEU A 73 -25.14 2.12 7.38
C LEU A 73 -25.39 3.58 6.94
N LEU A 74 -25.88 4.45 7.83
CA LEU A 74 -26.23 5.83 7.49
C LEU A 74 -24.99 6.73 7.29
N GLY A 75 -23.91 6.45 8.02
CA GLY A 75 -22.60 7.08 7.79
C GLY A 75 -21.83 6.44 6.63
N ALA A 76 -22.08 5.16 6.33
CA ALA A 76 -21.29 4.39 5.37
C ALA A 76 -21.43 4.89 3.93
N LEU A 77 -22.59 5.36 3.47
CA LEU A 77 -22.74 5.77 2.06
C LEU A 77 -21.92 7.04 1.75
N THR A 78 -22.08 8.08 2.57
CA THR A 78 -21.36 9.35 2.43
C THR A 78 -19.86 9.16 2.70
N ASN A 79 -19.52 8.34 3.69
CA ASN A 79 -18.13 8.02 4.03
C ASN A 79 -17.46 7.14 2.96
N LYS A 80 -18.18 6.22 2.32
CA LYS A 80 -17.60 5.33 1.28
C LYS A 80 -17.08 6.11 0.08
N LEU A 81 -17.78 7.15 -0.37
CA LEU A 81 -17.29 8.00 -1.46
C LEU A 81 -16.04 8.79 -1.05
N VAL A 82 -16.03 9.35 0.16
CA VAL A 82 -14.88 10.10 0.70
C VAL A 82 -13.67 9.19 0.90
N ILE A 83 -13.86 8.03 1.52
CA ILE A 83 -12.81 7.02 1.71
C ILE A 83 -12.29 6.54 0.36
N ARG A 84 -13.16 6.21 -0.60
CA ARG A 84 -12.72 5.77 -1.92
C ARG A 84 -11.86 6.83 -2.61
N LYS A 85 -12.25 8.10 -2.56
CA LYS A 85 -11.45 9.21 -3.10
C LYS A 85 -10.10 9.34 -2.38
N LYS A 86 -10.07 9.24 -1.05
CA LYS A 86 -8.83 9.27 -0.25
C LYS A 86 -7.91 8.11 -0.58
N LEU A 87 -8.44 6.88 -0.68
CA LEU A 87 -7.68 5.70 -1.07
C LEU A 87 -7.07 5.88 -2.46
N GLN A 88 -7.86 6.38 -3.43
CA GLN A 88 -7.35 6.68 -4.76
C GLN A 88 -6.17 7.66 -4.70
N GLN A 89 -6.29 8.76 -3.96
CA GLN A 89 -5.22 9.74 -3.79
C GLN A 89 -3.95 9.13 -3.17
N ILE A 90 -4.11 8.26 -2.15
CA ILE A 90 -2.99 7.56 -1.51
C ILE A 90 -2.28 6.64 -2.52
N PHE A 91 -3.03 5.86 -3.30
CA PHE A 91 -2.45 4.95 -4.29
C PHE A 91 -1.82 5.70 -5.47
N ASP A 92 -2.41 6.80 -5.91
CA ASP A 92 -1.83 7.66 -6.95
C ASP A 92 -0.50 8.27 -6.47
N TYR A 93 -0.46 8.77 -5.23
CA TYR A 93 0.78 9.25 -4.62
C TYR A 93 1.82 8.14 -4.48
N ARG A 94 1.45 6.96 -3.98
CA ARG A 94 2.34 5.80 -3.86
C ARG A 94 2.92 5.42 -5.22
N ARG A 95 2.10 5.38 -6.27
CA ARG A 95 2.56 5.11 -7.64
C ARG A 95 3.59 6.12 -8.11
N GLN A 96 3.33 7.42 -7.91
CA GLN A 96 4.28 8.47 -8.29
C GLN A 96 5.59 8.35 -7.50
N ALA A 97 5.52 8.20 -6.18
CA ALA A 97 6.69 8.07 -5.30
C ALA A 97 7.55 6.85 -5.65
N LEU A 98 6.93 5.68 -5.84
CA LEU A 98 7.64 4.46 -6.24
C LEU A 98 8.28 4.59 -7.63
N THR A 99 7.57 5.20 -8.59
CA THR A 99 8.13 5.45 -9.93
C THR A 99 9.35 6.38 -9.82
N GLN A 100 9.27 7.46 -9.05
CA GLN A 100 10.38 8.38 -8.85
C GLN A 100 11.58 7.70 -8.19
N GLN A 101 11.37 6.89 -7.14
CA GLN A 101 12.45 6.21 -6.42
C GLN A 101 13.10 5.09 -7.24
N PHE A 102 12.32 4.25 -7.93
CA PHE A 102 12.85 3.02 -8.54
C PHE A 102 13.05 3.11 -10.06
N THR A 103 12.35 3.99 -10.78
CA THR A 103 12.59 4.19 -12.22
C THR A 103 13.81 5.08 -12.48
N SER A 104 14.14 6.01 -11.57
CA SER A 104 15.38 6.81 -11.65
C SER A 104 16.64 5.95 -11.48
N GLN A 105 16.60 4.95 -10.59
CA GLN A 105 17.71 4.02 -10.35
C GLN A 105 17.98 3.07 -11.54
N HIS A 106 16.95 2.71 -12.32
CA HIS A 106 17.12 1.88 -13.52
C HIS A 106 17.80 2.59 -14.71
N ARG A 107 17.74 3.92 -14.79
CA ARG A 107 18.46 4.69 -15.83
C ARG A 107 19.96 4.76 -15.56
N ALA A 108 20.37 4.90 -14.30
CA ALA A 108 21.78 4.97 -13.91
C ALA A 108 22.54 3.64 -14.11
N ALA A 109 21.84 2.50 -14.04
CA ALA A 109 22.45 1.17 -14.21
C ALA A 109 22.65 0.74 -15.68
N ARG A 110 22.14 1.50 -16.68
CA ARG A 110 22.23 1.15 -18.12
C ARG A 110 23.32 1.90 -18.89
N THR A 111 24.07 2.80 -18.25
CA THR A 111 25.17 3.54 -18.89
C THR A 111 26.54 2.99 -18.51
N LYS A 112 26.92 1.85 -19.09
CA LYS A 112 28.31 1.56 -19.47
C LYS A 112 28.28 0.80 -20.79
N PRO A 113 28.49 1.47 -21.94
CA PRO A 113 28.93 0.78 -23.14
C PRO A 113 30.38 0.34 -22.87
N GLY A 114 30.57 -0.95 -22.61
CA GLY A 114 31.90 -1.55 -22.70
C GLY A 114 32.28 -1.64 -24.18
N LEU A 115 33.39 -0.99 -24.54
CA LEU A 115 33.99 -0.97 -25.87
C LEU A 115 34.43 -2.37 -26.34
N PRO A 116 34.58 -2.58 -27.67
CA PRO A 116 35.08 -3.81 -28.25
C PRO A 116 36.59 -3.99 -28.02
N SER A 117 37.00 -5.24 -27.80
CA SER A 117 38.33 -5.81 -28.11
C SER A 117 38.14 -7.30 -28.34
#